data_AF-A0A2E2ITU8-F1
#
_entry.id   AF-A0A2E2ITU8-F1
#
_cell.length_a   1.000
_cell.length_b   1.000
_cell.length_c   1.000
_cell.angle_alpha   90.00
_cell.angle_beta   90.00
_cell.angle_gamma   90.00
#
_symmetry.space_group_name_H-M   'P 1'
#
loop_
_entity.id
_entity.type
_entity.pdbx_description
1 polymer ?
#
loop_
_entity_poly.entity_id
_entity_poly.type
_entity_poly.pdbx_seq_one_letter_code
_entity_poly.pdbx_strand_id
1 'polypeptide(L)'
;MNPDETLARLMVQAREEGADLVTLRAIVEESSELAAERVLDRLGLADPGAEDDLDELRELLRAWRDAKASAWKAFIEWTVRALLAVLLIGIAVRLGVWKLM
;
A
#
# COMPACT_ATOMS: atom_id res chain seq x y z
N MET A 1 6.73 20.92 14.40
CA MET A 1 6.45 22.08 13.54
C MET A 1 6.20 21.55 12.14
N ASN A 2 5.08 21.90 11.50
CA ASN A 2 4.75 21.38 10.17
C ASN A 2 5.69 22.04 9.12
N PRO A 3 6.26 21.28 8.15
CA PRO A 3 6.99 21.85 7.02
C PRO A 3 6.27 23.03 6.34
N ASP A 4 4.96 22.93 6.13
CA ASP A 4 4.15 23.99 5.48
C ASP A 4 4.14 25.28 6.29
N GLU A 5 4.02 25.13 7.61
CA GLU A 5 4.03 26.25 8.57
C GLU A 5 5.42 26.90 8.65
N THR A 6 6.48 26.12 8.44
CA THR A 6 7.85 26.62 8.40
C THR A 6 8.09 27.41 7.11
N LEU A 7 7.67 26.88 5.96
CA LEU A 7 7.75 27.58 4.67
C LEU A 7 6.95 28.88 4.68
N ALA A 8 5.71 28.86 5.19
CA ALA A 8 4.87 30.05 5.29
C ALA A 8 5.54 31.16 6.12
N ARG A 9 6.14 30.81 7.28
CA ARG A 9 6.90 31.77 8.10
C ARG A 9 8.11 32.35 7.36
N LEU A 10 8.88 31.51 6.67
CA LEU A 10 10.04 31.97 5.90
C LEU A 10 9.64 32.90 4.74
N MET A 11 8.52 32.63 4.07
CA MET A 11 7.99 33.52 3.03
C MET A 11 7.55 34.87 3.58
N VAL A 12 6.90 34.89 4.76
CA VAL A 12 6.52 36.13 5.44
C VAL A 12 7.76 36.93 5.83
N GLN A 13 8.76 36.28 6.44
CA GLN A 13 10.02 36.93 6.81
C GLN A 13 10.74 37.52 5.58
N ALA A 14 10.90 36.75 4.51
CA ALA A 14 11.56 37.22 3.29
C ALA A 14 10.83 38.41 2.66
N ARG A 15 9.49 38.42 2.72
CA ARG A 15 8.67 39.56 2.27
C ARG A 15 8.90 40.80 3.15
N GLU A 16 8.97 40.64 4.47
CA GLU A 16 9.29 41.74 5.40
C GLU A 16 10.69 42.31 5.16
N GLU A 17 11.64 41.46 4.74
CA GLU A 17 12.99 41.84 4.31
C GLU A 17 13.04 42.47 2.90
N GLY A 18 11.89 42.59 2.22
CA GLY A 18 11.75 43.29 0.94
C GLY A 18 11.78 42.41 -0.31
N ALA A 19 11.75 41.09 -0.16
CA ALA A 19 11.63 40.18 -1.32
C ALA A 19 10.25 40.29 -1.98
N ASP A 20 10.23 40.31 -3.30
CA ASP A 20 9.00 40.29 -4.08
C ASP A 20 8.30 38.93 -4.02
N LEU A 21 6.98 38.94 -3.81
CA LEU A 21 6.18 37.73 -3.67
C LEU A 21 6.12 36.89 -4.95
N VAL A 22 6.13 37.52 -6.13
CA VAL A 22 6.11 36.79 -7.40
C VAL A 22 7.41 36.01 -7.56
N THR A 23 8.53 36.64 -7.24
CA THR A 23 9.86 36.01 -7.24
C THR A 23 9.94 34.85 -6.24
N LEU A 24 9.44 35.03 -5.00
CA LEU A 24 9.41 33.97 -4.00
C LEU A 24 8.57 32.76 -4.46
N ARG A 25 7.40 33.01 -5.05
CA ARG A 25 6.56 31.93 -5.60
C ARG A 25 7.28 31.18 -6.72
N ALA A 26 7.91 31.88 -7.65
CA ALA A 26 8.65 31.26 -8.75
C ALA A 26 9.80 30.39 -8.24
N ILE A 27 10.55 30.83 -7.22
CA ILE A 27 11.61 30.03 -6.61
C ILE A 27 11.04 28.76 -5.96
N VAL A 28 9.91 28.86 -5.26
CA VAL A 28 9.26 27.69 -4.63
C VAL A 28 8.76 26.71 -5.68
N GLU A 29 8.11 27.18 -6.73
CA GLU A 29 7.64 26.36 -7.85
C GLU A 29 8.82 25.65 -8.53
N GLU A 30 9.83 26.38 -8.97
CA GLU A 30 11.01 25.82 -9.65
C GLU A 30 11.78 24.83 -8.75
N SER A 31 12.01 25.18 -7.49
CA SER A 31 12.71 24.29 -6.56
C SER A 31 11.92 23.01 -6.26
N SER A 32 10.58 23.09 -6.24
CA SER A 32 9.69 21.95 -6.05
C SER A 32 9.69 21.04 -7.27
N GLU A 33 9.61 21.61 -8.48
CA GLU A 33 9.71 20.87 -9.74
C GLU A 33 11.06 20.15 -9.84
N LEU A 34 12.18 20.86 -9.62
CA LEU A 34 13.52 20.28 -9.62
C LEU A 34 13.71 19.22 -8.53
N ALA A 35 13.05 19.37 -7.38
CA ALA A 35 13.11 18.37 -6.31
C ALA A 35 12.30 17.12 -6.69
N ALA A 36 11.11 17.29 -7.26
CA ALA A 36 10.27 16.19 -7.75
C ALA A 36 11.00 15.40 -8.83
N GLU A 37 11.57 16.08 -9.83
CA GLU A 37 12.36 15.45 -10.89
C GLU A 37 13.54 14.66 -10.33
N ARG A 38 14.34 15.25 -9.42
CA ARG A 38 15.46 14.55 -8.76
C ARG A 38 15.02 13.33 -7.96
N VAL A 39 13.86 13.38 -7.32
CA VAL A 39 13.32 12.23 -6.58
C VAL A 39 12.86 11.14 -7.54
N LEU A 40 12.13 11.50 -8.60
CA LEU A 40 11.68 10.56 -9.63
C LEU A 40 12.89 9.89 -10.31
N ASP A 41 13.91 10.66 -10.68
CA ASP A 41 15.15 10.13 -11.26
C ASP A 41 15.88 9.17 -10.32
N ARG A 42 16.02 9.52 -9.03
CA ARG A 42 16.61 8.61 -8.02
C ARG A 42 15.82 7.33 -7.80
N LEU A 43 14.50 7.38 -8.02
CA LEU A 43 13.63 6.21 -7.96
C LEU A 43 13.60 5.43 -9.28
N GLY A 44 14.27 5.92 -10.34
CA GLY A 44 14.24 5.33 -11.68
C GLY A 44 12.92 5.56 -12.42
N LEU A 45 12.12 6.55 -11.99
CA LEU A 45 10.79 6.87 -12.51
C LEU A 45 10.75 8.13 -13.38
N ALA A 46 11.90 8.58 -13.88
CA ALA A 46 12.00 9.77 -14.74
C ALA A 46 11.69 9.48 -16.22
N ASP A 47 11.61 8.20 -16.62
CA ASP A 47 11.30 7.83 -18.01
C ASP A 47 9.78 7.95 -18.29
N PRO A 48 9.37 8.36 -19.51
CA PRO A 48 7.96 8.46 -19.89
C PRO A 48 7.12 7.19 -19.70
N GLY A 49 7.73 6.00 -19.72
CA GLY A 49 7.04 4.72 -19.51
C GLY A 49 6.85 4.31 -18.05
N ALA A 50 7.44 5.05 -17.09
CA ALA A 50 7.46 4.64 -15.69
C ALA A 50 6.07 4.60 -15.02
N GLU A 51 5.13 5.43 -15.48
CA GLU A 51 3.74 5.41 -14.99
C GLU A 51 3.03 4.11 -15.37
N ASP A 52 3.16 3.68 -16.64
CA ASP A 52 2.55 2.45 -17.16
C ASP A 52 3.11 1.22 -16.43
N ASP A 53 4.43 1.15 -16.25
CA ASP A 53 5.09 0.06 -15.52
C ASP A 53 4.60 -0.05 -14.07
N LEU A 54 4.42 1.09 -13.39
CA LEU A 54 3.91 1.11 -12.02
C LEU A 54 2.46 0.63 -11.94
N ASP A 55 1.64 0.98 -12.92
CA ASP A 55 0.25 0.56 -12.98
C ASP A 55 0.13 -0.95 -13.27
N GLU A 56 0.95 -1.49 -14.17
CA GLU A 56 1.05 -2.93 -14.41
C GLU A 56 1.49 -3.67 -13.13
N LEU A 57 2.53 -3.19 -12.44
CA LEU A 57 2.98 -3.78 -11.17
C LEU A 57 1.89 -3.74 -10.10
N ARG A 58 1.11 -2.66 -10.01
CA ARG A 58 -0.02 -2.55 -9.08
C ARG A 58 -1.12 -3.54 -9.43
N GLU A 59 -1.41 -3.74 -10.71
CA GLU A 59 -2.39 -4.73 -11.16
C GLU A 59 -1.94 -6.16 -10.84
N LEU A 60 -0.68 -6.50 -11.11
CA LEU A 60 -0.09 -7.80 -10.76
C LEU A 60 -0.13 -8.04 -9.24
N LEU A 61 0.19 -7.03 -8.43
CA LEU A 61 0.11 -7.12 -6.97
C LEU A 61 -1.33 -7.29 -6.48
N ARG A 62 -2.31 -6.64 -7.11
CA ARG A 62 -3.73 -6.86 -6.81
C ARG A 62 -4.12 -8.30 -7.12
N ALA A 63 -3.80 -8.79 -8.32
CA ALA A 63 -4.09 -10.17 -8.73
C ALA A 63 -3.45 -11.19 -7.78
N TRP A 64 -2.19 -10.98 -7.39
CA TRP A 64 -1.50 -11.84 -6.43
C TRP A 64 -2.14 -11.81 -5.03
N ARG A 65 -2.52 -10.62 -4.54
CA ARG A 65 -3.18 -10.47 -3.25
C ARG A 65 -4.54 -11.20 -3.24
N ASP A 66 -5.29 -11.09 -4.32
CA ASP A 66 -6.59 -11.73 -4.46
C ASP A 66 -6.44 -13.25 -4.54
N ALA A 67 -5.45 -13.74 -5.29
CA ALA A 67 -5.11 -15.16 -5.35
C ALA A 67 -4.70 -15.70 -3.96
N LYS A 68 -3.86 -14.96 -3.22
CA LYS A 68 -3.45 -15.32 -1.86
C LYS A 68 -4.64 -15.37 -0.90
N ALA A 69 -5.54 -14.39 -0.97
CA ALA A 69 -6.74 -14.36 -0.15
C ALA A 69 -7.68 -15.54 -0.47
N SER A 70 -7.84 -15.85 -1.76
CA SER A 70 -8.61 -17.00 -2.23
C SER A 70 -8.04 -18.33 -1.71
N ALA A 71 -6.72 -18.53 -1.85
CA ALA A 71 -6.03 -19.72 -1.36
C ALA A 71 -6.16 -19.88 0.16
N TRP A 72 -6.03 -18.78 0.91
CA TRP A 72 -6.18 -18.80 2.37
C TRP A 72 -7.62 -19.14 2.79
N LYS A 73 -8.62 -18.59 2.10
CA LYS A 73 -10.03 -18.92 2.33
C LYS A 73 -10.29 -20.40 2.09
N ALA A 74 -9.83 -20.94 0.96
CA ALA A 74 -9.99 -22.36 0.63
C ALA A 74 -9.28 -23.27 1.65
N PHE A 75 -8.08 -22.88 2.09
CA PHE A 75 -7.34 -23.61 3.11
C PHE A 75 -8.09 -23.65 4.45
N ILE A 76 -8.62 -22.51 4.93
CA ILE A 76 -9.42 -22.46 6.15
C ILE A 76 -10.67 -23.32 6.01
N GLU A 77 -11.38 -23.21 4.89
CA GLU A 77 -12.59 -23.98 4.64
C GLU A 77 -12.33 -25.48 4.68
N TRP A 78 -11.29 -25.95 3.99
CA TRP A 78 -10.89 -27.35 4.02
C TRP A 78 -10.46 -27.80 5.43
N THR A 79 -9.72 -26.95 6.15
CA THR A 79 -9.26 -27.24 7.51
C THR A 79 -10.44 -27.39 8.48
N VAL A 80 -11.44 -26.51 8.42
CA VAL A 80 -12.64 -26.60 9.25
C VAL A 80 -13.43 -27.87 8.91
N ARG A 81 -13.60 -28.19 7.62
CA ARG A 81 -14.27 -29.42 7.18
C ARG A 81 -13.55 -30.68 7.71
N ALA A 82 -12.22 -30.71 7.62
CA ALA A 82 -11.42 -31.81 8.14
C ALA A 82 -11.57 -31.96 9.66
N LEU A 83 -11.52 -30.84 10.40
CA LEU A 83 -11.66 -30.85 11.85
C LEU A 83 -13.06 -31.33 12.29
N LEU A 84 -14.12 -30.89 11.61
CA LEU A 84 -15.48 -31.37 11.87
C LEU A 84 -15.64 -32.86 11.55
N ALA A 85 -15.07 -33.34 10.45
CA ALA A 85 -15.10 -34.77 10.11
C ALA A 85 -14.39 -35.61 11.18
N VAL A 86 -13.21 -35.18 11.64
CA VAL A 86 -12.48 -35.83 12.73
C VAL A 86 -13.28 -35.82 14.03
N LEU A 87 -13.96 -34.70 14.36
CA LEU A 87 -14.84 -34.61 15.52
C LEU A 87 -15.98 -35.63 15.46
N LEU A 88 -16.67 -35.74 14.31
CA LEU A 88 -17.76 -36.69 14.12
C LEU A 88 -17.28 -38.15 14.23
N ILE A 89 -16.12 -38.47 13.65
CA ILE A 89 -15.49 -39.80 13.82
C ILE A 89 -15.23 -40.07 15.30
N GLY A 90 -14.65 -39.11 16.03
CA GLY A 90 -14.40 -39.22 17.46
C GLY A 90 -15.68 -39.49 18.28
N ILE A 91 -16.77 -38.80 17.95
CA ILE A 91 -18.09 -39.04 18.56
C ILE A 91 -18.62 -40.44 18.23
N ALA A 92 -18.57 -40.86 16.97
CA ALA A 92 -19.06 -42.18 16.55
C ALA A 92 -18.31 -43.33 17.24
N VAL A 93 -16.99 -43.21 17.38
CA VAL A 93 -16.15 -44.15 18.13
C VAL A 93 -16.51 -44.15 19.62
N ARG A 94 -16.69 -42.97 20.23
CA ARG A 94 -17.03 -42.86 21.66
C ARG A 94 -18.43 -43.36 22.00
N LEU A 95 -19.41 -43.15 21.12
CA LEU A 95 -20.76 -43.67 21.26
C LEU A 95 -20.86 -45.16 20.90
N GLY A 96 -19.81 -45.76 20.36
CA GLY A 96 -19.79 -47.17 20.01
C GLY A 96 -20.81 -47.51 18.95
N VAL A 97 -21.00 -46.65 17.94
CA VAL A 97 -21.95 -46.91 16.83
C VAL A 97 -21.65 -48.25 16.13
N TRP A 98 -20.38 -48.70 16.15
CA TRP A 98 -20.00 -50.04 15.71
C TRP A 98 -20.62 -51.20 16.48
N LYS A 99 -21.18 -50.96 17.66
CA LYS A 99 -21.88 -51.96 18.45
C LYS A 99 -23.37 -52.07 18.09
N LEU A 100 -23.87 -51.15 17.26
CA LEU A 100 -25.28 -51.06 16.83
C LEU A 100 -25.51 -51.57 15.39
N MET A 101 -24.44 -51.81 14.63
CA MET A 101 -24.46 -52.49 13.32
C MET A 101 -24.14 -53.97 13.46
#